data_AF-A0A968GLZ6-F1
#
_entry.id   AF-A0A968GLZ6-F1
#
_cell.length_a   1.000
_cell.length_b   1.000
_cell.length_c   1.000
_cell.angle_alpha   90.00
_cell.angle_beta   90.00
_cell.angle_gamma   90.00
#
_symmetry.space_group_name_H-M   'P 1'
#
loop_
_entity.id
_entity.type
_entity.pdbx_description
1 polymer ?
#
loop_
_entity_poly.entity_id
_entity_poly.type
_entity_poly.pdbx_seq_one_letter_code
_entity_poly.pdbx_strand_id
1 'polypeptide(L)'
;MTNTKRNILIIIGLLIAAAAFGIRTALAQPQPVPAAKASPLHPTFALLDKDGQNVLTSGNAVSTMQTCGQCHDTEFIQQHA
;
A
#
# COMPACT_ATOMS: atom_id res chain seq x y z
N MET A 1 -55.68 -20.20 14.53
CA MET A 1 -54.33 -20.64 14.94
C MET A 1 -53.34 -20.87 13.78
N THR A 2 -53.72 -20.59 12.53
CA THR A 2 -52.89 -20.76 11.32
C THR A 2 -52.08 -19.52 10.95
N ASN A 3 -52.61 -18.32 11.17
CA ASN A 3 -51.93 -17.05 10.86
C ASN A 3 -50.69 -16.79 11.72
N THR A 4 -50.74 -17.11 13.01
CA THR A 4 -49.61 -16.92 13.92
C THR A 4 -48.41 -17.79 13.52
N LYS A 5 -48.65 -19.05 13.14
CA LYS A 5 -47.60 -19.96 12.68
C LYS A 5 -46.98 -19.48 11.36
N ARG A 6 -47.81 -19.00 10.42
CA ARG A 6 -47.33 -18.40 9.16
C ARG A 6 -46.48 -17.16 9.40
N ASN A 7 -46.89 -16.27 10.29
CA ASN A 7 -46.13 -15.06 10.62
C ASN A 7 -44.80 -15.39 11.31
N ILE A 8 -44.79 -16.40 12.19
CA ILE A 8 -43.55 -16.89 12.82
C ILE A 8 -42.58 -17.43 11.75
N LEU A 9 -43.07 -18.22 10.79
CA LEU A 9 -42.23 -18.74 9.71
C LEU A 9 -41.64 -17.63 8.83
N ILE A 10 -42.42 -16.59 8.53
CA ILE A 10 -41.95 -15.43 7.76
C ILE A 10 -40.86 -14.67 8.53
N ILE A 11 -41.06 -14.42 9.83
CA ILE A 11 -40.09 -13.71 10.67
C ILE A 11 -38.78 -14.50 10.76
N ILE A 12 -38.85 -15.83 10.96
CA ILE A 12 -37.66 -16.69 10.98
C ILE A 12 -36.93 -16.63 9.63
N GLY A 13 -37.66 -16.71 8.51
CA GLY A 13 -37.07 -16.59 7.18
C GLY A 13 -36.36 -15.25 6.97
N LEU A 14 -36.97 -14.14 7.42
CA LEU A 14 -36.38 -12.80 7.33
C LEU A 14 -35.12 -12.67 8.20
N LEU A 15 -35.14 -13.21 9.43
CA LEU A 15 -33.99 -13.18 10.33
C LEU A 15 -32.81 -13.97 9.77
N ILE A 16 -33.06 -15.14 9.17
CA ILE A 16 -32.02 -15.95 8.53
C ILE A 16 -31.41 -15.22 7.33
N ALA A 17 -32.24 -14.60 6.49
CA ALA A 17 -31.76 -13.84 5.34
C ALA A 17 -30.90 -12.63 5.76
N ALA A 18 -31.33 -11.90 6.79
CA ALA A 18 -30.57 -10.78 7.34
C ALA A 18 -29.22 -11.21 7.92
N ALA A 19 -29.19 -12.32 8.67
CA ALA A 19 -27.95 -12.87 9.22
C ALA A 19 -26.97 -13.32 8.12
N ALA A 20 -27.47 -14.01 7.09
CA ALA A 20 -26.64 -14.45 5.96
C ALA A 20 -26.00 -13.28 5.19
N PHE A 21 -26.72 -12.17 5.05
CA PHE A 21 -26.19 -10.96 4.40
C PHE A 21 -25.17 -10.23 5.28
N GLY A 22 -25.43 -10.09 6.57
CA GLY A 22 -24.52 -9.42 7.51
C GLY A 22 -23.18 -10.15 7.74
N ILE A 23 -23.16 -11.49 7.68
CA ILE A 23 -21.92 -12.26 7.83
C ILE A 23 -20.96 -12.02 6.64
N ARG A 24 -21.49 -11.86 5.43
CA ARG A 24 -20.69 -11.60 4.22
C ARG A 24 -19.96 -10.27 4.28
N THR A 25 -20.55 -9.25 4.90
CA THR A 25 -19.93 -7.92 5.04
C THR A 25 -18.93 -7.89 6.19
N ALA A 26 -19.23 -8.54 7.31
CA ALA A 26 -18.30 -8.61 8.46
C ALA A 26 -17.02 -9.40 8.16
N LEU A 27 -17.09 -10.39 7.25
CA LEU A 27 -15.96 -11.23 6.84
C LEU A 27 -15.33 -10.80 5.51
N ALA A 28 -15.71 -9.63 4.97
CA ALA A 28 -15.11 -9.13 3.75
C ALA A 28 -13.64 -8.77 4.00
N GLN A 29 -12.72 -9.47 3.34
CA GLN A 29 -11.31 -9.09 3.37
C GLN A 29 -11.07 -7.87 2.47
N PRO A 30 -10.18 -6.94 2.88
CA PRO A 30 -9.74 -5.86 2.02
C PRO A 30 -9.18 -6.43 0.72
N GLN A 31 -9.55 -5.83 -0.40
CA GLN A 31 -8.98 -6.23 -1.67
C GLN A 31 -7.46 -5.98 -1.63
N PRO A 32 -6.62 -6.95 -2.02
CA PRO A 32 -5.18 -6.74 -2.08
C PRO A 32 -4.89 -5.54 -2.99
N VAL A 33 -4.24 -4.52 -2.42
CA VAL A 33 -3.78 -3.39 -3.22
C VAL A 33 -2.72 -3.92 -4.17
N PRO A 34 -2.83 -3.69 -5.50
CA PRO A 34 -1.78 -4.06 -6.43
C PRO A 34 -0.46 -3.46 -5.98
N ALA A 35 0.61 -4.26 -5.99
CA ALA A 35 1.95 -3.75 -5.71
C ALA A 35 2.24 -2.57 -6.65
N ALA A 36 2.61 -1.43 -6.07
CA ALA A 36 2.96 -0.24 -6.84
C ALA A 36 4.10 -0.61 -7.79
N LYS A 37 3.84 -0.56 -9.10
CA LYS A 37 4.91 -0.71 -10.09
C LYS A 37 5.76 0.54 -10.04
N ALA A 38 7.07 0.38 -9.79
CA ALA A 38 8.01 1.47 -9.94
C ALA A 38 7.87 2.04 -11.34
N SER A 39 7.71 3.36 -11.44
CA SER A 39 7.65 4.03 -12.74
C SER A 39 8.98 3.82 -13.45
N PRO A 40 8.98 3.49 -14.76
CA PRO A 40 10.21 3.47 -15.55
C PRO A 40 10.97 4.80 -15.51
N LEU A 41 10.27 5.91 -15.23
CA LEU A 41 10.86 7.24 -15.12
C LEU A 41 11.26 7.62 -13.69
N HIS A 42 10.63 7.06 -12.66
CA HIS A 42 10.95 7.34 -11.26
C HIS A 42 11.35 6.03 -10.56
N PRO A 43 12.56 5.52 -10.85
CA PRO A 43 13.07 4.35 -10.16
C PRO A 43 13.32 4.68 -8.67
N THR A 44 13.21 3.67 -7.82
CA THR A 44 13.72 3.77 -6.46
C THR A 44 15.25 3.70 -6.51
N PHE A 45 15.92 4.69 -5.93
CA PHE A 45 17.37 4.71 -5.75
C PHE A 45 17.70 4.88 -4.27
N ALA A 46 18.91 4.48 -3.87
CA ALA A 46 19.34 4.57 -2.49
C ALA A 46 19.76 5.99 -2.13
N LEU A 47 19.43 6.45 -0.91
CA LEU A 47 20.00 7.66 -0.35
C LEU A 47 21.36 7.31 0.27
N LEU A 48 22.42 7.86 -0.30
CA LEU A 48 23.79 7.56 0.07
C LEU A 48 24.45 8.75 0.75
N ASP A 49 25.35 8.48 1.68
CA ASP A 49 26.24 9.47 2.27
C ASP A 49 27.48 9.73 1.41
N LYS A 50 28.41 10.55 1.93
CA LYS A 50 29.65 10.92 1.24
C LYS A 50 30.58 9.73 0.93
N ASP A 51 30.46 8.63 1.67
CA ASP A 51 31.28 7.43 1.52
C ASP A 51 30.57 6.36 0.68
N GLY A 52 29.38 6.67 0.14
CA GLY A 52 28.59 5.72 -0.64
C GLY A 52 27.76 4.74 0.19
N GLN A 53 27.64 4.96 1.50
CA GLN A 53 26.87 4.09 2.37
C GLN A 53 25.43 4.57 2.50
N ASN A 54 24.47 3.65 2.65
CA ASN A 54 23.08 4.01 2.87
C ASN A 54 22.94 4.81 4.17
N VAL A 55 22.27 5.96 4.12
CA VAL A 55 22.12 6.86 5.28
C VAL A 55 21.36 6.24 6.45
N LEU A 56 20.49 5.25 6.20
CA LEU A 56 19.81 4.51 7.25
C LEU A 56 20.76 3.59 8.03
N THR A 57 21.88 3.20 7.40
CA THR A 57 22.94 2.41 8.03
C THR A 57 23.97 3.31 8.70
N SER A 58 24.44 4.36 8.01
CA SER A 58 25.54 5.19 8.51
C SER A 58 25.11 6.28 9.47
N GLY A 59 23.84 6.73 9.40
CA GLY A 59 23.33 7.88 10.15
C GLY A 59 23.89 9.23 9.67
N ASN A 60 24.71 9.23 8.61
CA ASN A 60 25.29 10.44 8.05
C ASN A 60 24.29 11.19 7.16
N ALA A 61 24.61 12.46 6.88
CA ALA A 61 23.84 13.25 5.93
C ALA A 61 23.90 12.68 4.51
N VAL A 62 22.85 12.91 3.73
CA VAL A 62 22.78 12.54 2.32
C VAL A 62 23.82 13.34 1.52
N SER A 63 24.61 12.65 0.70
CA SER A 63 25.44 13.24 -0.33
C SER A 63 24.66 13.32 -1.63
N THR A 64 24.39 14.53 -2.11
CA THR A 64 23.76 14.75 -3.41
C THR A 64 24.61 14.22 -4.55
N MET A 65 25.93 14.36 -4.47
CA MET A 65 26.87 13.85 -5.47
C MET A 65 26.75 12.34 -5.61
N GLN A 66 26.67 11.62 -4.49
CA GLN A 66 26.64 10.16 -4.50
C GLN A 66 25.25 9.60 -4.78
N THR A 67 24.22 10.27 -4.28
CA THR A 67 22.81 9.85 -4.46
C THR A 67 22.33 10.13 -5.88
N CYS A 68 22.52 11.35 -6.38
CA CYS A 68 22.12 11.72 -7.73
C CYS A 68 23.07 11.14 -8.79
N GLY A 69 24.32 10.85 -8.41
CA GLY A 69 25.33 10.21 -9.24
C GLY A 69 24.95 8.82 -9.77
N GLN A 70 23.95 8.17 -9.16
CA GLN A 70 23.43 6.89 -9.65
C GLN A 70 22.72 7.00 -11.00
N CYS A 71 22.24 8.19 -11.37
CA CYS A 71 21.48 8.44 -12.59
C CYS A 71 22.01 9.62 -13.42
N HIS A 72 22.77 10.53 -12.81
CA HIS A 72 23.29 11.73 -13.46
C HIS A 72 24.81 11.81 -13.34
N ASP A 73 25.46 12.38 -14.34
CA ASP A 73 26.87 12.77 -14.21
C ASP A 73 26.97 14.02 -13.34
N THR A 74 27.10 13.79 -12.04
CA THR A 74 27.18 14.88 -11.07
C THR A 74 28.47 15.66 -11.16
N GLU A 75 29.56 15.05 -11.64
CA GLU A 75 30.83 15.75 -11.82
C GLU A 75 30.72 16.76 -12.97
N PHE A 76 30.15 16.34 -14.10
CA PHE A 76 29.83 17.25 -15.20
C PHE A 76 28.93 18.39 -14.75
N ILE A 77 27.84 18.10 -14.02
CA ILE A 77 26.91 19.12 -13.50
C ILE A 77 27.65 20.11 -12.60
N GLN A 78 28.46 19.64 -11.65
CA GLN A 78 29.20 20.51 -10.73
C GLN A 78 30.17 21.44 -11.46
N GLN A 79 30.75 20.99 -12.57
CA GLN A 79 31.69 21.77 -13.38
C GLN A 79 30.99 22.77 -14.34
N HIS A 80 29.69 22.62 -14.59
CA HIS A 80 28.95 23.39 -15.61
C HIS A 80 27.64 24.02 -15.08
N ALA A 81 27.46 24.10 -13.76
CA ALA A 81 26.31 24.73 -13.10
C ALA A 81 26.49 26.24 -12.88
#